data_AF-A0A6G1SN72-F1
#
_entry.id   AF-A0A6G1SN72-F1
#
_cell.length_a   1.000
_cell.length_b   1.000
_cell.length_c   1.000
_cell.angle_alpha   90.00
_cell.angle_beta   90.00
_cell.angle_gamma   90.00
#
_symmetry.space_group_name_H-M   'P 1'
#
loop_
_entity.id
_entity.type
_entity.pdbx_description
1 polymer ?
#
loop_
_entity_poly.entity_id
_entity_poly.type
_entity_poly.pdbx_seq_one_letter_code
_entity_poly.pdbx_strand_id
1 'polypeptide(L)'
;SVKVTLLCPGPVHSRILESAYTEQPGVQVNQSHAPDSRRMSTERCAKLCLTAIVNRVNVAWISIQPVLVCCYVAQYLPNLLVLIFTRFMGEEKLKKVREGK
;
A
#
# COMPACT_ATOMS: atom_id res chain seq x y z
N SER A 1 -10.75 -12.79 -26.52
CA SER A 1 -10.02 -11.63 -25.98
C SER A 1 -9.82 -11.84 -24.49
N VAL A 2 -8.57 -11.92 -24.02
CA VAL A 2 -8.25 -12.00 -22.59
C VAL A 2 -8.37 -10.60 -21.99
N LYS A 3 -8.96 -10.49 -20.79
CA LYS A 3 -9.03 -9.23 -20.04
C LYS A 3 -7.95 -9.24 -18.97
N VAL A 4 -7.25 -8.13 -18.84
CA VAL A 4 -6.16 -7.94 -17.88
C VAL A 4 -6.55 -6.81 -16.94
N THR A 5 -6.33 -7.01 -15.64
CA THR A 5 -6.56 -6.02 -14.58
C THR A 5 -5.26 -5.78 -13.84
N LEU A 6 -4.78 -4.53 -13.82
CA LEU A 6 -3.64 -4.12 -13.01
C LEU A 6 -4.09 -3.85 -11.58
N LEU A 7 -3.60 -4.64 -10.62
CA LEU A 7 -3.90 -4.48 -9.20
C LEU A 7 -2.77 -3.69 -8.53
N CYS A 8 -3.13 -2.61 -7.83
CA CYS A 8 -2.19 -1.75 -7.10
C CYS A 8 -2.57 -1.71 -5.62
N PRO A 9 -2.22 -2.75 -4.84
CA PRO A 9 -2.46 -2.77 -3.40
C PRO A 9 -1.51 -1.78 -2.69
N GLY A 10 -2.07 -1.00 -1.78
CA GLY A 10 -1.34 -0.25 -0.77
C GLY A 10 -0.90 -1.17 0.38
N PRO A 11 -0.66 -0.63 1.59
CA PRO A 11 -0.22 -1.46 2.71
C PRO A 11 -1.29 -2.45 3.19
N VAL A 12 -0.95 -3.74 3.16
CA VAL A 12 -1.80 -4.86 3.58
C VAL A 12 -1.07 -5.70 4.62
N HIS A 13 -1.77 -6.23 5.62
CA HIS A 13 -1.24 -7.28 6.48
C HIS A 13 -0.86 -8.48 5.63
N SER A 14 0.40 -8.89 5.72
CA SER A 14 0.95 -10.04 5.02
C SER A 14 2.11 -10.62 5.83
N ARG A 15 2.58 -11.80 5.43
CA ARG A 15 3.75 -12.45 6.02
C ARG A 15 5.06 -12.06 5.33
N ILE A 16 5.07 -10.95 4.58
CA ILE A 16 6.23 -10.58 3.74
C ILE A 16 7.49 -10.33 4.58
N LEU A 17 7.34 -9.84 5.81
CA LEU A 17 8.46 -9.57 6.71
C LEU A 17 9.07 -10.84 7.33
N GLU A 18 8.38 -11.98 7.29
CA GLU A 18 8.90 -13.23 7.83
C GLU A 18 10.07 -13.72 6.96
N SER A 19 9.97 -13.53 5.64
CA SER A 19 10.95 -14.00 4.65
C SER A 19 11.63 -12.87 3.87
N ALA A 20 11.50 -11.61 4.30
CA ALA A 20 12.13 -10.48 3.61
C ALA A 20 13.66 -10.55 3.74
N TYR A 21 14.37 -10.28 2.65
CA TYR A 21 15.82 -10.23 2.63
C TYR A 21 16.37 -8.97 3.31
N THR A 22 17.54 -9.09 3.93
CA THR A 22 18.30 -7.96 4.46
C THR A 22 19.52 -7.66 3.57
N GLU A 23 20.32 -6.67 3.96
CA GLU A 23 21.59 -6.35 3.31
C GLU A 23 22.65 -7.46 3.46
N GLN A 24 22.49 -8.33 4.46
CA GLN A 24 23.42 -9.43 4.73
C GLN A 24 22.93 -10.72 4.05
N PRO A 25 23.74 -11.34 3.17
CA PRO A 25 23.37 -12.59 2.52
C PRO A 25 23.01 -13.68 3.54
N GLY A 26 21.88 -14.35 3.31
CA GLY A 26 21.40 -15.42 4.18
C GLY A 26 20.67 -14.95 5.45
N VAL A 27 20.61 -13.63 5.71
CA VAL A 27 19.87 -13.07 6.85
C VAL A 27 18.53 -12.52 6.40
N GLN A 28 17.46 -12.99 7.04
CA GLN A 28 16.09 -12.53 6.82
C GLN A 28 15.64 -11.57 7.93
N VAL A 29 14.65 -10.73 7.63
CA VAL A 29 14.06 -9.81 8.61
C VAL A 29 13.40 -10.59 9.76
N ASN A 30 12.71 -11.69 9.46
CA ASN A 30 12.05 -12.58 10.42
C ASN A 30 11.15 -11.82 11.43
N GLN A 31 10.33 -10.90 10.92
CA GLN A 31 9.38 -10.11 11.71
C GLN A 31 7.96 -10.30 11.22
N SER A 32 6.99 -9.92 12.05
CA SER A 32 5.59 -9.80 11.67
C SER A 32 5.14 -8.35 11.79
N HIS A 33 4.13 -7.96 11.01
CA HIS A 33 3.47 -6.69 11.23
C HIS A 33 2.78 -6.66 12.59
N ALA A 34 2.81 -5.51 13.26
CA ALA A 34 2.08 -5.33 14.50
C ALA A 34 0.57 -5.54 14.27
N PRO A 35 -0.16 -6.21 15.19
CA PRO A 35 -1.60 -6.46 15.05
C PRO A 35 -2.41 -5.18 14.90
N ASP A 36 -1.98 -4.09 15.53
CA ASP A 36 -2.60 -2.77 15.53
C ASP A 36 -2.09 -1.83 14.41
N SER A 37 -1.22 -2.33 13.51
CA SER A 37 -0.72 -1.52 12.40
C SER A 37 -1.86 -1.09 11.46
N ARG A 38 -1.82 0.17 11.02
CA ARG A 38 -2.73 0.78 10.04
C ARG A 38 -2.52 0.19 8.64
N ARG A 39 -2.94 -1.05 8.45
CA ARG A 39 -2.89 -1.78 7.18
C ARG A 39 -4.24 -2.42 6.90
N MET A 40 -4.51 -2.69 5.62
CA MET A 40 -5.71 -3.43 5.24
C MET A 40 -5.54 -4.91 5.59
N SER A 41 -6.60 -5.59 6.04
CA SER A 41 -6.56 -7.04 6.17
C SER A 41 -6.36 -7.72 4.81
N THR A 42 -5.67 -8.87 4.80
CA THR A 42 -5.45 -9.67 3.58
C THR A 42 -6.77 -10.06 2.93
N GLU A 43 -7.75 -10.49 3.73
CA GLU A 43 -9.08 -10.90 3.28
C GLU A 43 -9.79 -9.77 2.52
N ARG A 44 -9.80 -8.55 3.08
CA ARG A 44 -10.43 -7.40 2.43
C ARG A 44 -9.70 -7.05 1.13
N CYS A 45 -8.37 -7.05 1.12
CA CYS A 45 -7.60 -6.80 -0.09
C CYS A 45 -7.92 -7.84 -1.17
N ALA A 46 -7.90 -9.13 -0.84
CA ALA A 46 -8.22 -10.21 -1.77
C ALA A 46 -9.63 -10.07 -2.35
N LYS A 47 -10.63 -9.76 -1.52
CA LYS A 47 -12.01 -9.51 -1.96
C LYS A 47 -12.10 -8.34 -2.95
N LEU A 48 -11.38 -7.25 -2.71
CA LEU A 48 -11.35 -6.10 -3.62
C LEU A 48 -10.63 -6.43 -4.93
N CYS A 49 -9.50 -7.16 -4.87
CA CYS A 49 -8.81 -7.66 -6.07
C CYS A 49 -9.74 -8.51 -6.94
N LEU A 50 -10.42 -9.50 -6.34
CA LEU A 50 -11.35 -10.36 -7.05
C LEU A 50 -12.53 -9.57 -7.64
N THR A 51 -13.09 -8.64 -6.87
CA THR A 51 -14.15 -7.74 -7.36
C THR A 51 -13.69 -6.95 -8.58
N ALA A 52 -12.47 -6.40 -8.55
CA ALA A 52 -11.91 -5.66 -9.68
C ALA A 52 -11.72 -6.53 -10.93
N ILE A 53 -11.22 -7.75 -10.75
CA ILE A 53 -11.02 -8.72 -11.84
C ILE A 53 -12.36 -9.10 -12.49
N VAL A 54 -13.37 -9.48 -11.68
CA VAL A 54 -14.70 -9.88 -12.18
C VAL A 54 -15.38 -8.75 -12.94
N ASN A 55 -15.22 -7.51 -12.47
CA ASN A 55 -15.75 -6.31 -13.11
C ASN A 55 -14.88 -5.77 -14.25
N ARG A 56 -13.77 -6.45 -14.58
CA ARG A 56 -12.87 -6.08 -15.69
C ARG A 56 -12.34 -4.65 -15.59
N VAL A 57 -12.05 -4.21 -14.36
CA VAL A 57 -11.44 -2.91 -14.11
C VAL A 57 -10.02 -2.92 -14.72
N ASN A 58 -9.66 -1.91 -15.50
CA ASN A 58 -8.33 -1.86 -16.13
C ASN A 58 -7.22 -1.69 -15.09
N VAL A 59 -7.40 -0.78 -14.12
CA VAL A 59 -6.46 -0.49 -13.03
C VAL A 59 -7.24 -0.31 -11.74
N ALA A 60 -6.93 -1.10 -10.71
CA ALA A 60 -7.60 -1.04 -9.41
C ALA A 60 -6.62 -0.67 -8.30
N TRP A 61 -6.84 0.51 -7.70
CA TRP A 61 -6.05 1.01 -6.58
C TRP A 61 -6.72 0.64 -5.27
N ILE A 62 -6.04 -0.15 -4.45
CA ILE A 62 -6.64 -0.82 -3.29
C ILE A 62 -5.86 -0.42 -2.05
N SER A 63 -6.37 0.56 -1.29
CA SER A 63 -5.70 1.03 -0.07
C SER A 63 -6.71 1.55 0.95
N ILE A 64 -6.26 1.74 2.19
CA ILE A 64 -7.03 2.41 3.24
C ILE A 64 -7.05 3.93 3.00
N GLN A 65 -8.00 4.62 3.61
CA GLN A 65 -7.97 6.08 3.68
C GLN A 65 -7.03 6.55 4.81
N PRO A 66 -6.28 7.64 4.64
CA PRO A 66 -6.28 8.58 3.50
C PRO A 66 -5.31 8.22 2.35
N VAL A 67 -4.59 7.09 2.44
CA VAL A 67 -3.57 6.71 1.47
C VAL A 67 -4.13 6.62 0.05
N LEU A 68 -5.33 6.03 -0.11
CA LEU A 68 -5.97 5.93 -1.42
C LEU A 68 -6.25 7.31 -2.04
N VAL A 69 -6.76 8.27 -1.26
CA VAL A 69 -6.95 9.65 -1.73
C VAL A 69 -5.63 10.27 -2.15
N CYS A 70 -4.55 10.09 -1.37
CA CYS A 70 -3.24 10.58 -1.75
C CYS A 70 -2.76 10.01 -3.09
N CYS A 71 -3.00 8.72 -3.36
CA CYS A 71 -2.71 8.14 -4.66
C CYS A 71 -3.48 8.89 -5.77
N TYR A 72 -4.80 9.07 -5.62
CA TYR A 72 -5.61 9.79 -6.61
C TYR A 72 -5.11 11.23 -6.84
N VAL A 73 -4.79 11.96 -5.77
CA VAL A 73 -4.21 13.30 -5.87
C VAL A 73 -2.86 13.26 -6.58
N ALA A 74 -2.01 12.26 -6.31
CA ALA A 74 -0.74 12.09 -7.01
C ALA A 74 -0.92 11.92 -8.52
N GLN A 75 -1.91 11.12 -8.94
CA GLN A 75 -2.17 10.82 -10.35
C GLN A 75 -2.71 12.03 -11.11
N TYR A 76 -3.65 12.76 -10.52
CA TYR A 76 -4.43 13.77 -11.23
C TYR A 76 -4.01 15.21 -10.89
N LEU A 77 -3.40 15.43 -9.72
CA LEU A 77 -3.04 16.74 -9.17
C LEU A 77 -1.65 16.70 -8.49
N PRO A 78 -0.57 16.34 -9.21
CA PRO A 78 0.75 16.12 -8.61
C PRO A 78 1.30 17.36 -7.88
N ASN A 79 1.07 18.56 -8.42
CA ASN A 79 1.49 19.82 -7.78
C ASN A 79 0.80 20.05 -6.42
N LEU A 80 -0.47 19.67 -6.31
CA LEU A 80 -1.21 19.76 -5.05
C LEU A 80 -0.65 18.77 -4.02
N LEU A 81 -0.34 17.54 -4.45
CA LEU A 81 0.29 16.55 -3.58
C LEU A 81 1.62 17.07 -3.02
N VAL A 82 2.48 17.60 -3.89
CA VAL A 82 3.79 18.15 -3.50
C VAL A 82 3.61 19.28 -2.48
N LEU A 83 2.68 20.20 -2.71
CA LEU A 83 2.38 21.28 -1.75
C LEU A 83 1.93 20.74 -0.38
N ILE A 84 1.01 19.78 -0.36
CA ILE A 84 0.53 19.17 0.89
C ILE A 84 1.66 18.44 1.61
N PHE A 85 2.44 17.63 0.89
CA PHE A 85 3.49 16.80 1.48
C PHE A 85 4.63 17.66 2.03
N THR A 86 5.11 18.63 1.25
CA THR A 86 6.16 19.58 1.71
C THR A 86 5.72 20.39 2.92
N ARG A 87 4.43 20.73 3.03
CA ARG A 87 3.92 21.54 4.14
C ARG A 87 3.61 20.76 5.42
N PHE A 88 3.21 19.50 5.30
CA PHE A 88 2.64 18.73 6.41
C PHE A 88 3.35 17.41 6.74
N MET A 89 4.19 16.89 5.84
CA MET A 89 4.75 15.54 5.92
C MET A 89 6.29 15.54 5.92
N GLY A 90 6.86 15.73 7.11
CA GLY A 90 8.30 15.56 7.35
C GLY A 90 8.71 14.09 7.54
N GLU A 91 10.01 13.84 7.65
CA GLU A 91 10.61 12.50 7.74
C GLU A 91 10.02 11.62 8.84
N GLU A 92 9.79 12.18 10.03
CA GLU A 92 9.24 11.44 11.17
C GLU A 92 7.82 10.91 10.89
N LYS A 93 6.99 11.69 10.19
CA LYS A 93 5.65 11.23 9.81
C LYS A 93 5.72 10.16 8.73
N LEU A 94 6.65 10.29 7.77
CA LEU A 94 6.88 9.29 6.75
C LEU A 94 7.35 7.95 7.34
N LYS A 95 8.24 7.99 8.34
CA LYS A 95 8.67 6.78 9.08
C LYS A 95 7.49 6.11 9.78
N LYS A 96 6.62 6.88 10.45
CA LYS A 96 5.41 6.34 11.09
C LYS A 96 4.48 5.65 10.09
N VAL A 97 4.21 6.29 8.95
CA VAL A 97 3.41 5.69 7.87
C VAL A 97 4.04 4.39 7.35
N ARG A 98 5.37 4.36 7.18
CA ARG A 98 6.11 3.15 6.77
C ARG A 98 5.93 2.02 7.78
N GLU A 99 6.05 2.32 9.06
CA GLU A 99 5.83 1.37 10.16
C GLU A 99 4.36 0.96 10.33
N GLY A 100 3.43 1.66 9.67
CA GLY A 100 2.00 1.44 9.81
C GLY A 100 1.42 2.04 11.09
N LYS A 101 1.94 3.17 11.55
CA LYS A 101 1.46 3.93 12.72
C LYS A 101 0.70 5.19 12.30
#